data_AF-A0A953F4I5-F1
#
_entry.id   AF-A0A953F4I5-F1
#
_cell.length_a   1.000
_cell.length_b   1.000
_cell.length_c   1.000
_cell.angle_alpha   90.00
_cell.angle_beta   90.00
_cell.angle_gamma   90.00
#
_symmetry.space_group_name_H-M   'P 1'
#
loop_
_entity.id
_entity.type
_entity.pdbx_description
1 polymer ?
#
loop_
_entity_poly.entity_id
_entity_poly.type
_entity_poly.pdbx_seq_one_letter_code
_entity_poly.pdbx_strand_id
1 'polypeptide(L)'
;MEKKGPLSENDIEKMLKMHFLDLEHVSPKNETTMEIVAQHVAGKKGFAVYSGSGLSTFFKWGLFTLTIAIGGLAVYFSNSTETENKTVEVISTIPASEENPPIISPDPDPAPKQIAALQFVPKQNEEKNAIPSDSLSNEPIEFKNERVKIPTNEIKPSNFQRTIIEEDHIPNLSPEEIKETQKFKKKMIDRVIKRDKNYYALIPSGTISFRNDTVSIQSFLIRTHEITNLEYRTFLFDLLIQGKVEDFKKARPVHRMWTDRFVKAAYNEPMEKNYFSHPAYDLYPVVNITREGAKLFCDWLTISVNETLKKKEKPLMNDFRLPFDSEWAMAAYGGRLHGNLSTDDDHLKNEKGCYLINFSDLEEVNSKYDSTLKYWIPTNNDGLKMMQDGAFHTARTDSYNPNKYGLYCMSGNVSEMVIRFNRKENKKVPGTIGGSWLSPEQFLRIEAPEEWGSEVNGPSPMIGFRPVMTIR
;
A
#
# COMPACT_ATOMS: atom_id res chain seq x y z
N MET A 1 -8.94 -26.49 -31.19
CA MET A 1 -9.26 -25.08 -30.86
C MET A 1 -8.30 -24.20 -31.64
N GLU A 2 -8.83 -23.24 -32.40
CA GLU A 2 -8.06 -22.40 -33.33
C GLU A 2 -6.99 -21.57 -32.61
N LYS A 3 -5.77 -21.61 -33.14
CA LYS A 3 -4.68 -20.72 -32.72
C LYS A 3 -5.09 -19.29 -33.08
N LYS A 4 -5.38 -18.44 -32.10
CA LYS A 4 -5.53 -17.01 -32.35
C LYS A 4 -4.16 -16.46 -32.79
N GLY A 5 -4.11 -15.95 -34.02
CA GLY A 5 -2.95 -15.27 -34.58
C GLY A 5 -2.66 -13.94 -33.88
N PRO A 6 -1.62 -13.21 -34.32
CA PRO A 6 -1.29 -11.89 -33.80
C PRO A 6 -2.52 -10.95 -33.89
N LEU A 7 -2.67 -10.07 -32.90
CA LEU A 7 -3.76 -9.09 -32.84
C LEU A 7 -3.84 -8.33 -34.16
N SER A 8 -5.05 -8.20 -34.70
CA SER A 8 -5.26 -7.41 -35.91
C SER A 8 -5.05 -5.92 -35.62
N GLU A 9 -4.72 -5.12 -36.64
CA GLU A 9 -4.58 -3.66 -36.48
C GLU A 9 -5.83 -3.02 -35.85
N ASN A 10 -7.02 -3.54 -36.16
CA ASN A 10 -8.28 -3.08 -35.54
C ASN A 10 -8.38 -3.39 -34.03
N ASP A 11 -7.82 -4.51 -33.57
CA ASP A 11 -7.81 -4.86 -32.14
C ASP A 11 -6.85 -3.96 -31.35
N ILE A 12 -5.71 -3.63 -31.97
CA ILE A 12 -4.70 -2.72 -31.42
C ILE A 12 -5.26 -1.29 -31.37
N GLU A 13 -5.93 -0.83 -32.42
CA GLU A 13 -6.54 0.49 -32.47
C GLU A 13 -7.66 0.65 -31.42
N LYS A 14 -8.46 -0.41 -31.21
CA LYS A 14 -9.51 -0.44 -30.19
C LYS A 14 -8.94 -0.40 -28.76
N MET A 15 -7.85 -1.13 -28.49
CA MET A 15 -7.15 -1.04 -27.21
C MET A 15 -6.56 0.35 -26.96
N LEU A 16 -5.96 0.97 -27.99
CA LEU A 16 -5.38 2.30 -27.86
C LEU A 16 -6.47 3.37 -27.63
N LYS A 17 -7.63 3.26 -28.30
CA LYS A 17 -8.80 4.12 -28.04
C LYS A 17 -9.42 3.90 -26.64
N MET A 18 -9.29 2.71 -26.05
CA MET A 18 -9.75 2.44 -24.67
C MET A 18 -8.79 2.99 -23.60
N HIS A 19 -7.48 3.01 -23.86
CA HIS A 19 -6.46 3.44 -22.89
C HIS A 19 -6.13 4.93 -22.94
N PHE A 20 -6.41 5.59 -24.06
CA PHE A 20 -6.25 7.03 -24.23
C PHE A 20 -7.63 7.65 -24.47
N LEU A 21 -8.32 8.02 -23.38
CA LEU A 21 -9.59 8.75 -23.43
C LEU A 21 -9.48 9.95 -24.41
N ASP A 22 -10.33 9.95 -25.44
CA ASP A 22 -10.62 11.02 -26.41
C ASP A 22 -9.47 11.99 -26.74
N LEU A 23 -8.51 11.55 -27.57
CA LEU A 23 -7.71 12.47 -28.38
C LEU A 23 -8.43 12.71 -29.72
N GLU A 24 -9.53 13.48 -29.71
CA GLU A 24 -10.28 13.87 -30.91
C GLU A 24 -9.55 14.81 -31.88
N HIS A 25 -8.23 15.05 -31.73
CA HIS A 25 -7.44 15.77 -32.71
C HIS A 25 -6.24 14.95 -33.16
N VAL A 26 -6.42 14.26 -34.29
CA VAL A 26 -5.37 13.56 -35.02
C VAL A 26 -4.42 14.60 -35.63
N SER A 27 -3.37 14.94 -34.90
CA SER A 27 -2.19 15.59 -35.44
C SER A 27 -1.34 14.53 -36.18
N PRO A 28 -0.72 14.85 -37.33
CA PRO A 28 0.13 13.92 -38.10
C PRO A 28 1.26 13.27 -37.27
N LYS A 29 1.65 13.88 -36.15
CA LYS A 29 2.65 13.34 -35.22
C LYS A 29 2.16 12.15 -34.38
N ASN A 30 0.84 12.02 -34.20
CA ASN A 30 0.24 10.91 -33.46
C ASN A 30 0.17 9.63 -34.32
N GLU A 31 -0.07 9.75 -35.62
CA GLU A 31 0.01 8.62 -36.55
C GLU A 31 1.40 8.00 -36.59
N THR A 32 2.47 8.82 -36.68
CA THR A 32 3.85 8.31 -36.67
C THR A 32 4.20 7.58 -35.37
N THR A 33 3.66 8.04 -34.24
CA THR A 33 3.89 7.41 -32.93
C THR A 33 3.16 6.06 -32.84
N MET A 34 1.95 5.98 -33.38
CA MET A 34 1.16 4.74 -33.45
C MET A 34 1.78 3.72 -34.40
N GLU A 35 2.35 4.17 -35.52
CA GLU A 35 3.03 3.33 -36.51
C GLU A 35 4.34 2.74 -35.95
N ILE A 36 5.10 3.51 -35.19
CA ILE A 36 6.30 3.03 -34.47
C ILE A 36 5.93 1.98 -33.42
N VAL A 37 4.84 2.19 -32.67
CA VAL A 37 4.35 1.22 -31.67
C VAL A 37 3.87 -0.06 -32.35
N ALA A 38 3.13 0.03 -33.46
CA ALA A 38 2.67 -1.12 -34.23
C ALA A 38 3.83 -1.94 -34.80
N GLN A 39 4.87 -1.29 -35.34
CA GLN A 39 6.06 -1.98 -35.86
C GLN A 39 6.91 -2.64 -34.77
N HIS A 40 6.97 -2.06 -33.57
CA HIS A 40 7.69 -2.62 -32.42
C HIS A 40 6.96 -3.84 -31.83
N VAL A 41 5.63 -3.78 -31.73
CA VAL A 41 4.78 -4.91 -31.31
C VAL A 41 4.80 -6.05 -32.35
N ALA A 42 4.94 -5.73 -33.64
CA ALA A 42 5.05 -6.70 -34.72
C ALA A 42 6.45 -7.35 -34.88
N GLY A 43 7.41 -7.05 -34.01
CA GLY A 43 8.69 -7.79 -33.94
C GLY A 43 9.68 -7.56 -35.09
N LYS A 44 9.58 -6.48 -35.87
CA LYS A 44 10.56 -6.18 -36.92
C LYS A 44 11.76 -5.40 -36.36
N LYS A 45 12.96 -5.98 -36.45
CA LYS A 45 14.21 -5.42 -35.92
C LYS A 45 14.77 -4.28 -36.78
N GLY A 46 15.03 -3.16 -36.11
CA GLY A 46 16.21 -2.30 -36.28
C GLY A 46 16.05 -1.08 -37.18
N PHE A 47 16.35 0.13 -36.66
CA PHE A 47 17.36 1.02 -37.25
C PHE A 47 17.77 2.20 -36.34
N ALA A 48 18.98 2.69 -36.63
CA ALA A 48 19.73 3.75 -35.97
C ALA A 48 19.12 5.15 -36.11
N VAL A 49 19.30 5.98 -35.08
CA VAL A 49 18.88 7.39 -35.06
C VAL A 49 19.96 8.27 -35.70
N TYR A 50 19.62 8.92 -36.82
CA TYR A 50 20.35 10.08 -37.32
C TYR A 50 20.01 11.30 -36.46
N SER A 51 21.04 11.99 -36.01
CA SER A 51 20.99 13.28 -35.33
C SER A 51 20.42 14.38 -36.23
N GLY A 52 19.44 15.13 -35.72
CA GLY A 52 18.95 16.36 -36.32
C GLY A 52 18.34 17.25 -35.24
N SER A 53 18.85 18.46 -35.13
CA SER A 53 18.62 19.46 -34.09
C SER A 53 17.15 19.80 -33.81
N GLY A 54 16.83 19.91 -32.51
CA GLY A 54 15.83 20.85 -31.98
C GLY A 54 14.38 20.37 -31.96
N LEU A 55 13.93 19.78 -30.84
CA LEU A 55 12.56 19.93 -30.34
C LEU A 55 12.44 19.52 -28.86
N SER A 56 11.65 20.31 -28.14
CA SER A 56 11.58 20.51 -26.70
C SER A 56 10.83 19.44 -25.90
N THR A 57 11.28 19.19 -24.67
CA THR A 57 10.60 18.92 -23.37
C THR A 57 9.32 18.06 -23.26
N PHE A 58 8.68 17.61 -24.33
CA PHE A 58 7.47 16.76 -24.29
C PHE A 58 7.74 15.28 -24.60
N PHE A 59 8.91 14.94 -25.12
CA PHE A 59 9.26 13.57 -25.53
C PHE A 59 9.68 12.61 -24.39
N LYS A 60 9.90 13.13 -23.16
CA LYS A 60 10.32 12.30 -22.02
C LYS A 60 9.18 11.62 -21.26
N TRP A 61 7.94 12.10 -21.40
CA TRP A 61 6.78 11.53 -20.69
C TRP A 61 6.16 10.33 -21.42
N GLY A 62 6.14 10.35 -22.77
CA GLY A 62 5.57 9.25 -23.57
C GLY A 62 6.38 7.95 -23.53
N LEU A 63 7.70 8.04 -23.30
CA LEU A 63 8.55 6.85 -23.20
C LEU A 63 8.42 6.15 -21.84
N PHE A 64 8.03 6.87 -20.79
CA PHE A 64 7.90 6.32 -19.43
C PHE A 64 6.60 5.53 -19.25
N THR A 65 5.51 5.96 -19.88
CA THR A 65 4.24 5.23 -19.92
C THR A 65 4.32 3.94 -20.76
N LEU A 66 5.17 3.92 -21.79
CA LEU A 66 5.39 2.77 -22.67
C LEU A 66 6.12 1.62 -21.96
N THR A 67 7.07 1.91 -21.07
CA THR A 67 7.81 0.88 -20.30
C THR A 67 6.93 0.15 -19.29
N ILE A 68 5.93 0.84 -18.72
CA ILE A 68 4.97 0.26 -17.76
C ILE A 68 4.01 -0.70 -18.49
N ALA A 69 3.56 -0.35 -19.70
CA ALA A 69 2.71 -1.21 -20.51
C ALA A 69 3.44 -2.48 -21.01
N ILE A 70 4.71 -2.37 -21.39
CA ILE A 70 5.53 -3.52 -21.82
C ILE A 70 5.84 -4.45 -20.63
N GLY A 71 6.03 -3.90 -19.42
CA GLY A 71 6.20 -4.69 -18.19
C GLY A 71 4.97 -5.52 -17.83
N GLY A 72 3.76 -4.96 -18.00
CA GLY A 72 2.51 -5.71 -17.80
C GLY A 72 2.31 -6.83 -18.82
N LEU A 73 2.70 -6.62 -20.08
CA LEU A 73 2.58 -7.62 -21.14
C LEU A 73 3.56 -8.79 -20.94
N ALA A 74 4.79 -8.53 -20.47
CA ALA A 74 5.78 -9.58 -20.21
C ALA A 74 5.37 -10.55 -19.08
N VAL A 75 4.65 -10.05 -18.06
CA VAL A 75 4.10 -10.87 -16.98
C VAL A 75 2.95 -11.75 -17.46
N TYR A 76 2.15 -11.26 -18.41
CA TYR A 76 1.07 -12.05 -19.02
C TYR A 76 1.63 -13.23 -19.86
N PHE A 77 2.75 -13.03 -20.56
CA PHE A 77 3.39 -14.07 -21.38
C PHE A 77 4.35 -14.99 -20.61
N SER A 78 4.82 -14.63 -19.41
CA SER A 78 5.67 -15.52 -18.60
C SER A 78 4.89 -16.61 -17.86
N ASN A 79 3.57 -16.46 -17.73
CA ASN A 79 2.71 -17.47 -17.09
C ASN A 79 2.15 -18.51 -18.06
N SER A 80 2.54 -18.48 -19.35
CA SER A 80 2.06 -19.41 -20.38
C SER A 80 3.14 -20.38 -20.89
N THR A 81 4.09 -20.80 -20.05
CA THR A 81 4.98 -21.92 -20.38
C THR A 81 4.48 -23.19 -19.69
N GLU A 82 3.55 -23.88 -20.34
CA GLU A 82 3.31 -25.30 -20.05
C GLU A 82 4.46 -26.12 -20.64
N THR A 83 5.07 -26.92 -19.77
CA THR A 83 6.06 -27.96 -20.09
C THR A 83 5.45 -29.04 -20.97
N GLU A 84 6.07 -29.31 -22.13
CA GLU A 84 5.76 -30.46 -22.98
C GLU A 84 6.04 -31.78 -22.23
N ASN A 85 4.99 -32.56 -21.97
CA ASN A 85 5.13 -33.97 -21.61
C ASN A 85 5.33 -34.79 -22.88
N LYS A 86 6.55 -35.32 -23.07
CA LYS A 86 6.80 -36.47 -23.96
C LYS A 86 6.49 -37.76 -23.22
N THR A 87 5.64 -38.58 -23.82
CA THR A 87 5.34 -39.96 -23.43
C THR A 87 6.58 -40.85 -23.44
N VAL A 88 6.82 -41.58 -22.34
CA VAL A 88 7.60 -42.82 -22.31
C VAL A 88 6.81 -43.83 -21.47
N GLU A 89 6.47 -44.97 -22.08
CA GLU A 89 5.89 -46.13 -21.41
C GLU A 89 6.91 -46.79 -20.47
N VAL A 90 6.50 -47.10 -19.24
CA VAL A 90 7.09 -48.20 -18.45
C VAL A 90 5.97 -48.91 -17.69
N ILE A 91 5.82 -50.20 -17.98
CA ILE A 91 4.95 -51.17 -17.31
C ILE A 91 5.54 -51.51 -15.93
N SER A 92 4.71 -51.55 -14.87
CA SER A 92 4.90 -52.44 -13.71
C SER A 92 3.69 -52.42 -12.79
N THR A 93 3.09 -53.60 -12.62
CA THR A 93 1.98 -54.02 -11.74
C THR A 93 2.22 -53.79 -10.24
N ILE A 94 1.14 -53.64 -9.42
CA ILE A 94 0.93 -54.17 -8.05
C ILE A 94 -0.48 -53.74 -7.52
N PRO A 95 -1.13 -54.48 -6.57
CA PRO A 95 -2.56 -54.79 -6.59
C PRO A 95 -3.44 -53.99 -5.60
N ALA A 96 -4.70 -54.46 -5.52
CA ALA A 96 -5.88 -53.86 -4.90
C ALA A 96 -5.92 -53.78 -3.35
N SER A 97 -6.92 -53.00 -2.91
CA SER A 97 -7.67 -52.94 -1.63
C SER A 97 -7.01 -52.33 -0.40
N GLU A 98 -7.62 -51.25 0.13
CA GLU A 98 -8.38 -51.30 1.39
C GLU A 98 -9.24 -50.02 1.59
N GLU A 99 -10.30 -50.16 2.37
CA GLU A 99 -11.51 -49.33 2.46
C GLU A 99 -11.33 -48.03 3.29
N ASN A 100 -12.06 -46.97 2.92
CA ASN A 100 -12.20 -45.74 3.72
C ASN A 100 -13.34 -45.87 4.75
N PRO A 101 -13.16 -45.45 6.01
CA PRO A 101 -14.27 -45.20 6.94
C PRO A 101 -14.84 -43.77 6.78
N PRO A 102 -16.10 -43.54 7.21
CA PRO A 102 -16.90 -42.40 6.76
C PRO A 102 -16.64 -41.09 7.53
N ILE A 103 -16.95 -40.01 6.82
CA ILE A 103 -16.97 -38.60 7.23
C ILE A 103 -18.05 -38.38 8.31
N ILE A 104 -17.66 -37.76 9.43
CA ILE A 104 -18.58 -37.24 10.46
C ILE A 104 -18.54 -35.72 10.40
N SER A 105 -19.68 -35.10 10.09
CA SER A 105 -19.95 -33.66 10.19
C SER A 105 -20.23 -33.25 11.65
N PRO A 106 -19.69 -32.13 12.15
CA PRO A 106 -20.21 -31.53 13.37
C PRO A 106 -21.35 -30.54 13.04
N ASP A 107 -22.54 -30.82 13.57
CA ASP A 107 -23.66 -29.88 13.68
C ASP A 107 -23.36 -28.77 14.71
N PRO A 108 -24.06 -27.62 14.65
CA PRO A 108 -23.73 -26.41 15.39
C PRO A 108 -24.35 -26.42 16.80
N ASP A 109 -23.61 -25.94 17.80
CA ASP A 109 -24.10 -25.75 19.16
C ASP A 109 -24.06 -24.27 19.58
N PRO A 110 -24.84 -23.83 20.59
CA PRO A 110 -25.75 -22.70 20.48
C PRO A 110 -25.28 -21.46 21.26
N ALA A 111 -26.03 -20.37 21.07
CA ALA A 111 -25.82 -19.06 21.69
C ALA A 111 -25.65 -19.06 23.24
N PRO A 112 -24.90 -18.09 23.80
CA PRO A 112 -24.38 -18.15 25.17
C PRO A 112 -25.37 -17.69 26.25
N LYS A 113 -25.33 -18.36 27.42
CA LYS A 113 -26.00 -17.94 28.66
C LYS A 113 -25.10 -17.01 29.50
N GLN A 114 -25.70 -15.92 29.99
CA GLN A 114 -25.15 -14.97 30.95
C GLN A 114 -24.90 -15.61 32.33
N ILE A 115 -23.75 -15.32 32.97
CA ILE A 115 -23.61 -15.29 34.45
C ILE A 115 -22.66 -14.14 34.86
N ALA A 116 -23.01 -13.56 36.01
CA ALA A 116 -22.58 -12.30 36.61
C ALA A 116 -21.18 -12.26 37.26
N ALA A 117 -20.83 -11.02 37.65
CA ALA A 117 -19.58 -10.52 38.22
C ALA A 117 -19.09 -11.17 39.52
N LEU A 118 -17.77 -11.11 39.75
CA LEU A 118 -17.13 -11.10 41.07
C LEU A 118 -15.79 -10.33 41.03
N GLN A 119 -15.49 -9.66 42.15
CA GLN A 119 -14.55 -8.55 42.34
C GLN A 119 -13.11 -8.98 42.74
N PHE A 120 -12.17 -8.03 42.65
CA PHE A 120 -10.77 -7.99 43.13
C PHE A 120 -10.60 -8.38 44.63
N VAL A 121 -9.44 -8.64 45.28
CA VAL A 121 -8.05 -8.06 45.27
C VAL A 121 -7.05 -9.06 46.00
N PRO A 122 -5.79 -8.75 46.46
CA PRO A 122 -4.48 -9.24 45.94
C PRO A 122 -3.51 -9.94 46.97
N LYS A 123 -2.27 -10.29 46.56
CA LYS A 123 -0.94 -10.19 47.28
C LYS A 123 0.14 -10.97 46.48
N GLN A 124 1.26 -10.39 46.00
CA GLN A 124 2.54 -9.93 46.61
C GLN A 124 3.60 -11.01 46.97
N ASN A 125 4.79 -10.87 46.35
CA ASN A 125 6.19 -11.21 46.76
C ASN A 125 6.56 -12.70 46.99
N GLU A 126 7.78 -13.25 46.79
CA GLU A 126 9.16 -12.74 46.72
C GLU A 126 10.13 -13.84 46.17
N GLU A 127 11.19 -13.42 45.49
CA GLU A 127 12.61 -13.86 45.44
C GLU A 127 13.19 -15.30 45.62
N LYS A 128 14.17 -15.60 44.73
CA LYS A 128 15.56 -16.16 44.94
C LYS A 128 15.89 -17.68 44.86
N ASN A 129 16.72 -17.95 43.84
CA ASN A 129 18.04 -18.66 43.82
C ASN A 129 18.21 -20.20 43.91
N ALA A 130 19.04 -20.66 42.96
CA ALA A 130 20.14 -21.65 43.05
C ALA A 130 19.94 -23.10 42.52
N ILE A 131 20.92 -23.49 41.70
CA ILE A 131 21.29 -24.79 41.10
C ILE A 131 22.49 -25.34 41.92
N PRO A 132 22.70 -26.67 42.13
CA PRO A 132 23.60 -27.46 41.25
C PRO A 132 23.35 -28.99 41.09
N SER A 133 23.80 -29.52 39.92
CA SER A 133 24.54 -30.79 39.60
C SER A 133 24.14 -32.13 40.26
N ASP A 134 24.24 -33.32 39.67
CA ASP A 134 24.73 -33.89 38.39
C ASP A 134 24.39 -35.40 38.44
N SER A 135 24.21 -36.08 37.30
CA SER A 135 24.90 -37.35 36.99
C SER A 135 24.63 -37.84 35.56
N LEU A 136 25.74 -38.21 34.91
CA LEU A 136 25.98 -38.51 33.51
C LEU A 136 25.70 -39.96 33.10
N SER A 137 25.50 -40.18 31.79
CA SER A 137 26.23 -41.15 30.93
C SER A 137 25.62 -41.13 29.52
N ASN A 138 26.29 -41.37 28.38
CA ASN A 138 27.69 -41.54 27.97
C ASN A 138 27.74 -41.28 26.43
N GLU A 139 28.92 -40.89 25.94
CA GLU A 139 29.35 -40.30 24.65
C GLU A 139 29.14 -41.13 23.33
N PRO A 140 29.84 -40.83 22.18
CA PRO A 140 29.69 -39.69 21.24
C PRO A 140 29.58 -40.16 19.76
N ILE A 141 28.94 -39.41 18.84
CA ILE A 141 29.16 -39.65 17.39
C ILE A 141 29.31 -38.35 16.59
N GLU A 142 30.46 -38.32 15.92
CA GLU A 142 31.08 -37.31 15.06
C GLU A 142 30.62 -37.47 13.60
N PHE A 143 30.21 -36.39 12.92
CA PHE A 143 29.92 -36.41 11.48
C PHE A 143 31.06 -35.78 10.68
N LYS A 144 31.76 -36.62 9.92
CA LYS A 144 32.77 -36.24 8.92
C LYS A 144 32.11 -35.68 7.66
N ASN A 145 32.55 -34.50 7.23
CA ASN A 145 32.24 -33.91 5.94
C ASN A 145 33.29 -34.36 4.89
N GLU A 146 32.90 -35.17 3.92
CA GLU A 146 33.66 -35.34 2.67
C GLU A 146 32.88 -34.74 1.49
N ARG A 147 33.51 -33.78 0.80
CA ARG A 147 33.01 -33.14 -0.42
C ARG A 147 33.55 -33.86 -1.66
N VAL A 148 32.67 -34.31 -2.54
CA VAL A 148 33.03 -34.67 -3.92
C VAL A 148 32.81 -33.44 -4.83
N LYS A 149 33.84 -33.08 -5.60
CA LYS A 149 33.89 -31.93 -6.52
C LYS A 149 33.25 -32.28 -7.88
N ILE A 150 32.54 -31.32 -8.48
CA ILE A 150 32.13 -31.32 -9.90
C ILE A 150 32.63 -30.01 -10.54
N PRO A 151 33.10 -30.00 -11.81
CA PRO A 151 33.98 -28.96 -12.35
C PRO A 151 33.26 -27.65 -12.71
N THR A 152 33.90 -26.54 -12.37
CA THR A 152 33.55 -25.17 -12.79
C THR A 152 34.07 -24.90 -14.20
N ASN A 153 33.18 -24.82 -15.18
CA ASN A 153 33.45 -24.00 -16.37
C ASN A 153 32.90 -22.59 -16.12
N GLU A 154 33.79 -21.62 -16.27
CA GLU A 154 33.66 -20.22 -15.90
C GLU A 154 32.50 -19.52 -16.61
N ILE A 155 31.43 -19.23 -15.89
CA ILE A 155 30.69 -17.98 -16.10
C ILE A 155 31.09 -17.08 -14.95
N LYS A 156 32.00 -16.14 -15.23
CA LYS A 156 32.34 -15.08 -14.26
C LYS A 156 31.03 -14.37 -13.92
N PRO A 157 30.56 -14.40 -12.66
CA PRO A 157 29.54 -13.45 -12.26
C PRO A 157 30.17 -12.07 -12.45
N SER A 158 29.62 -11.27 -13.36
CA SER A 158 29.98 -9.86 -13.43
C SER A 158 29.81 -9.32 -12.02
N ASN A 159 30.88 -8.74 -11.47
CA ASN A 159 30.86 -8.01 -10.22
C ASN A 159 29.86 -6.85 -10.32
N PHE A 160 28.56 -7.13 -10.19
CA PHE A 160 27.63 -6.19 -9.62
C PHE A 160 27.85 -6.28 -8.12
N GLN A 161 28.94 -5.67 -7.69
CA GLN A 161 29.05 -5.15 -6.35
C GLN A 161 27.95 -4.10 -6.28
N ARG A 162 26.74 -4.55 -5.92
CA ARG A 162 25.58 -3.72 -5.65
C ARG A 162 26.04 -2.83 -4.51
N THR A 163 26.55 -1.66 -4.86
CA THR A 163 26.95 -0.65 -3.91
C THR A 163 25.66 -0.37 -3.16
N ILE A 164 25.64 -0.76 -1.89
CA ILE A 164 24.64 -0.32 -0.93
C ILE A 164 24.82 1.20 -0.95
N ILE A 165 24.08 1.91 -1.79
CA ILE A 165 23.97 3.36 -1.71
C ILE A 165 23.02 3.60 -0.54
N GLU A 166 23.64 3.45 0.63
CA GLU A 166 23.37 3.98 1.96
C GLU A 166 21.90 4.23 2.30
N GLU A 167 21.29 3.27 3.01
CA GLU A 167 20.17 3.61 3.88
C GLU A 167 20.53 4.78 4.81
N ASP A 168 21.80 5.02 5.15
CA ASP A 168 22.24 6.11 6.02
C ASP A 168 22.54 7.46 5.35
N HIS A 169 22.29 7.60 4.04
CA HIS A 169 22.53 8.87 3.34
C HIS A 169 21.58 9.97 3.84
N ILE A 170 22.13 11.11 4.25
CA ILE A 170 21.38 12.32 4.57
C ILE A 170 21.55 13.27 3.37
N PRO A 171 20.45 13.65 2.68
CA PRO A 171 20.56 14.50 1.52
C PRO A 171 21.00 15.91 1.92
N ASN A 172 21.91 16.49 1.14
CA ASN A 172 22.28 17.89 1.27
C ASN A 172 21.38 18.74 0.37
N LEU A 173 20.57 19.62 0.97
CA LEU A 173 19.58 20.41 0.25
C LEU A 173 20.23 21.64 -0.41
N SER A 174 19.94 21.84 -1.69
CA SER A 174 20.31 23.07 -2.41
C SER A 174 19.55 24.30 -1.86
N PRO A 175 20.08 25.52 -2.05
CA PRO A 175 19.37 26.74 -1.67
C PRO A 175 17.97 26.85 -2.30
N GLU A 176 17.81 26.37 -3.52
CA GLU A 176 16.53 26.30 -4.24
C GLU A 176 15.55 25.35 -3.55
N GLU A 177 15.98 24.13 -3.21
CA GLU A 177 15.15 23.16 -2.49
C GLU A 177 14.74 23.66 -1.11
N ILE A 178 15.65 24.33 -0.39
CA ILE A 178 15.36 24.96 0.90
C ILE A 178 14.26 26.02 0.73
N LYS A 179 14.39 26.89 -0.27
CA LYS A 179 13.40 27.94 -0.56
C LYS A 179 12.04 27.36 -0.94
N GLU A 180 12.01 26.33 -1.77
CA GLU A 180 10.78 25.65 -2.18
C GLU A 180 10.11 24.93 -1.01
N THR A 181 10.89 24.23 -0.18
CA THR A 181 10.43 23.58 1.05
C THR A 181 9.77 24.57 1.99
N GLN A 182 10.44 25.70 2.29
CA GLN A 182 9.88 26.73 3.17
C GLN A 182 8.62 27.38 2.58
N LYS A 183 8.58 27.58 1.25
CA LYS A 183 7.38 28.08 0.55
C LYS A 183 6.22 27.11 0.67
N PHE A 184 6.45 25.81 0.48
CA PHE A 184 5.38 24.80 0.56
C PHE A 184 4.94 24.55 2.00
N LYS A 185 5.87 24.48 2.96
CA LYS A 185 5.57 24.43 4.40
C LYS A 185 4.64 25.58 4.82
N LYS A 186 4.94 26.82 4.40
CA LYS A 186 4.08 27.97 4.67
C LYS A 186 2.65 27.76 4.12
N LYS A 187 2.51 27.21 2.91
CA LYS A 187 1.19 26.89 2.34
C LYS A 187 0.45 25.85 3.17
N MET A 188 1.13 24.79 3.64
CA MET A 188 0.53 23.77 4.52
C MET A 188 0.02 24.40 5.82
N ILE A 189 0.83 25.22 6.48
CA ILE A 189 0.45 25.92 7.71
C ILE A 189 -0.73 26.86 7.47
N ASP A 190 -0.69 27.66 6.40
CA ASP A 190 -1.76 28.60 6.08
C ASP A 190 -3.09 27.87 5.78
N ARG A 191 -3.06 26.68 5.15
CA ARG A 191 -4.25 25.83 4.94
C ARG A 191 -4.87 25.38 6.26
N VAL A 192 -4.06 24.95 7.22
CA VAL A 192 -4.53 24.59 8.56
C VAL A 192 -5.18 25.78 9.27
N ILE A 193 -4.45 26.91 9.34
CA ILE A 193 -4.92 28.11 10.06
C ILE A 193 -6.22 28.64 9.47
N LYS A 194 -6.37 28.57 8.14
CA LYS A 194 -7.59 29.00 7.43
C LYS A 194 -8.69 27.93 7.43
N ARG A 195 -8.42 26.72 7.90
CA ARG A 195 -9.30 25.55 7.78
C ARG A 195 -9.78 25.37 6.34
N ASP A 196 -8.84 25.37 5.41
CA ASP A 196 -9.12 25.26 3.98
C ASP A 196 -9.90 23.98 3.69
N LYS A 197 -11.16 24.14 3.23
CA LYS A 197 -12.11 23.04 3.04
C LYS A 197 -11.71 22.03 1.98
N ASN A 198 -10.79 22.41 1.08
CA ASN A 198 -10.24 21.47 0.10
C ASN A 198 -9.24 20.50 0.74
N TYR A 199 -8.68 20.86 1.90
CA TYR A 199 -7.63 20.10 2.57
C TYR A 199 -8.06 19.53 3.92
N TYR A 200 -9.00 20.18 4.61
CA TYR A 200 -9.50 19.77 5.92
C TYR A 200 -11.03 19.82 5.97
N ALA A 201 -11.64 18.70 6.33
CA ALA A 201 -13.07 18.59 6.57
C ALA A 201 -13.37 18.72 8.07
N LEU A 202 -14.46 19.40 8.40
CA LEU A 202 -15.01 19.44 9.75
C LEU A 202 -15.99 18.27 9.92
N ILE A 203 -15.69 17.36 10.84
CA ILE A 203 -16.62 16.33 11.26
C ILE A 203 -17.34 16.82 12.53
N PRO A 204 -18.68 16.96 12.51
CA PRO A 204 -19.43 17.41 13.68
C PRO A 204 -19.36 16.38 14.79
N SER A 205 -19.57 16.79 16.04
CA SER A 205 -19.71 15.83 17.14
C SER A 205 -20.97 14.99 16.95
N GLY A 206 -20.94 13.75 17.40
CA GLY A 206 -22.07 12.85 17.26
C GLY A 206 -21.83 11.51 17.93
N THR A 207 -22.84 10.66 17.85
CA THR A 207 -22.79 9.31 18.38
C THR A 207 -23.07 8.34 17.23
N ILE A 208 -22.19 7.35 17.07
CA ILE A 208 -22.33 6.31 16.05
C ILE A 208 -22.42 4.93 16.71
N SER A 209 -23.04 3.98 16.01
CA SER A 209 -22.81 2.57 16.29
C SER A 209 -21.56 2.13 15.52
N PHE A 210 -20.58 1.55 16.20
CA PHE A 210 -19.35 1.09 15.58
C PHE A 210 -18.92 -0.25 16.19
N ARG A 211 -18.89 -1.32 15.38
CA ARG A 211 -18.58 -2.69 15.81
C ARG A 211 -19.39 -3.12 17.04
N ASN A 212 -20.69 -2.86 17.01
CA ASN A 212 -21.67 -3.10 18.09
C ASN A 212 -21.49 -2.25 19.36
N ASP A 213 -20.59 -1.26 19.38
CA ASP A 213 -20.52 -0.27 20.47
C ASP A 213 -21.28 1.00 20.08
N THR A 214 -21.77 1.72 21.09
CA THR A 214 -22.20 3.11 20.93
C THR A 214 -21.06 4.03 21.33
N VAL A 215 -20.53 4.81 20.38
CA VAL A 215 -19.35 5.66 20.60
C VAL A 215 -19.73 7.12 20.38
N SER A 216 -19.54 7.95 21.41
CA SER A 216 -19.69 9.40 21.32
C SER A 216 -18.36 10.06 20.98
N ILE A 217 -18.37 10.88 19.92
CA ILE A 217 -17.17 11.47 19.32
C ILE A 217 -17.35 12.99 19.30
N GLN A 218 -16.33 13.71 19.78
CA GLN A 218 -16.30 15.18 19.73
C GLN A 218 -16.04 15.66 18.30
N SER A 219 -16.34 16.92 17.99
CA SER A 219 -16.03 17.46 16.66
C SER A 219 -14.51 17.53 16.43
N PHE A 220 -14.08 17.20 15.22
CA PHE A 220 -12.66 17.25 14.83
C PHE A 220 -12.50 17.71 13.38
N LEU A 221 -11.33 18.26 13.07
CA LEU A 221 -10.85 18.38 11.70
C LEU A 221 -10.16 17.08 11.29
N ILE A 222 -10.38 16.65 10.06
CA ILE A 222 -9.66 15.56 9.42
C ILE A 222 -9.11 16.01 8.07
N ARG A 223 -7.93 15.52 7.69
CA ARG A 223 -7.39 15.73 6.34
C ARG A 223 -8.31 15.06 5.31
N THR A 224 -8.64 15.77 4.22
CA THR A 224 -9.57 15.31 3.18
C THR A 224 -9.06 14.13 2.36
N HIS A 225 -7.75 13.87 2.37
CA HIS A 225 -7.11 12.77 1.66
C HIS A 225 -5.89 12.29 2.47
N GLU A 226 -5.29 11.17 2.09
CA GLU A 226 -4.05 10.70 2.71
C GLU A 226 -2.94 11.77 2.57
N ILE A 227 -1.98 11.77 3.50
CA ILE A 227 -0.80 12.63 3.36
C ILE A 227 -0.04 12.24 2.10
N THR A 228 0.27 13.24 1.28
CA THR A 228 0.97 13.02 0.01
C THR A 228 2.48 12.91 0.17
N ASN A 229 3.17 12.32 -0.82
CA ASN A 229 4.63 12.29 -0.87
C ASN A 229 5.25 13.69 -0.78
N LEU A 230 4.69 14.69 -1.47
CA LEU A 230 5.19 16.07 -1.43
C LEU A 230 5.04 16.71 -0.04
N GLU A 231 3.89 16.51 0.63
CA GLU A 231 3.67 17.01 1.99
C GLU A 231 4.64 16.37 2.98
N TYR A 232 4.83 15.05 2.90
CA TYR A 232 5.74 14.34 3.78
C TYR A 232 7.21 14.69 3.52
N ARG A 233 7.62 14.81 2.25
CA ARG A 233 8.97 15.23 1.86
C ARG A 233 9.28 16.66 2.32
N THR A 234 8.29 17.55 2.27
CA THR A 234 8.41 18.91 2.84
C THR A 234 8.72 18.86 4.34
N PHE A 235 8.04 17.99 5.08
CA PHE A 235 8.31 17.75 6.50
C PHE A 235 9.74 17.25 6.72
N LEU A 236 10.18 16.23 5.99
CA LEU A 236 11.53 15.67 6.14
C LEU A 236 12.62 16.70 5.82
N PHE A 237 12.46 17.46 4.74
CA PHE A 237 13.43 18.49 4.36
C PHE A 237 13.47 19.63 5.39
N ASP A 238 12.32 19.98 5.98
CA ASP A 238 12.29 20.97 7.05
C ASP A 238 12.93 20.47 8.35
N LEU A 239 12.90 19.16 8.65
CA LEU A 239 13.71 18.59 9.74
C LEU A 239 15.21 18.78 9.48
N LEU A 240 15.68 18.53 8.26
CA LEU A 240 17.08 18.73 7.89
C LEU A 240 17.50 20.19 7.97
N ILE A 241 16.65 21.12 7.50
CA ILE A 241 16.89 22.57 7.61
C ILE A 241 17.02 22.99 9.08
N GLN A 242 16.27 22.36 9.99
CA GLN A 242 16.35 22.60 11.44
C GLN A 242 17.51 21.87 12.13
N GLY A 243 18.28 21.03 11.42
CA GLY A 243 19.33 20.19 12.01
C GLY A 243 18.80 18.99 12.81
N LYS A 244 17.53 18.61 12.66
CA LYS A 244 16.88 17.49 13.35
C LYS A 244 17.12 16.15 12.63
N VAL A 245 18.40 15.78 12.53
CA VAL A 245 18.84 14.59 11.77
C VAL A 245 18.29 13.28 12.33
N GLU A 246 18.20 13.13 13.64
CA GLU A 246 17.70 11.89 14.26
C GLU A 246 16.20 11.69 14.02
N ASP A 247 15.41 12.76 14.07
CA ASP A 247 13.99 12.71 13.70
C ASP A 247 13.82 12.37 12.22
N PHE A 248 14.69 12.92 11.35
CA PHE A 248 14.69 12.58 9.92
C PHE A 248 14.95 11.09 9.70
N LYS A 249 15.96 10.50 10.36
CA LYS A 249 16.29 9.07 10.24
C LYS A 249 15.15 8.15 10.67
N LYS A 250 14.40 8.54 11.72
CA LYS A 250 13.23 7.80 12.21
C LYS A 250 12.04 7.89 11.26
N ALA A 251 11.87 9.04 10.63
CA ALA A 251 10.70 9.36 9.81
C ALA A 251 10.87 9.01 8.33
N ARG A 252 12.10 8.90 7.81
CA ARG A 252 12.34 8.66 6.38
C ARG A 252 11.66 7.35 5.88
N PRO A 253 11.15 7.33 4.63
CA PRO A 253 10.64 6.11 4.04
C PRO A 253 11.72 5.05 3.84
N VAL A 254 11.34 3.77 3.98
CA VAL A 254 12.18 2.62 3.67
C VAL A 254 11.87 2.15 2.24
N HIS A 255 12.54 2.74 1.25
CA HIS A 255 12.23 2.56 -0.17
C HIS A 255 12.23 1.09 -0.63
N ARG A 256 13.16 0.27 -0.12
CA ARG A 256 13.31 -1.15 -0.45
C ARG A 256 12.07 -1.99 -0.16
N MET A 257 11.13 -1.49 0.64
CA MET A 257 9.86 -2.19 0.88
C MET A 257 9.06 -2.45 -0.41
N TRP A 258 9.26 -1.65 -1.47
CA TRP A 258 8.69 -1.93 -2.79
C TRP A 258 9.25 -3.19 -3.45
N THR A 259 10.50 -3.58 -3.19
CA THR A 259 11.10 -4.80 -3.75
C THR A 259 11.05 -5.95 -2.75
N ASP A 260 11.32 -5.69 -1.47
CA ASP A 260 11.30 -6.68 -0.38
C ASP A 260 9.90 -7.27 -0.14
N ARG A 261 8.83 -6.48 -0.34
CA ARG A 261 7.46 -7.00 -0.21
C ARG A 261 7.08 -7.88 -1.40
N PHE A 262 7.62 -7.60 -2.57
CA PHE A 262 7.21 -8.21 -3.84
C PHE A 262 8.34 -9.02 -4.49
N VAL A 263 9.25 -9.62 -3.69
CA VAL A 263 10.46 -10.33 -4.17
C VAL A 263 10.17 -11.41 -5.23
N LYS A 264 8.99 -12.02 -5.21
CA LYS A 264 8.55 -13.05 -6.16
C LYS A 264 7.64 -12.53 -7.28
N ALA A 265 7.21 -11.28 -7.21
CA ALA A 265 6.21 -10.69 -8.08
C ALA A 265 6.69 -9.33 -8.65
N ALA A 266 6.90 -9.31 -9.96
CA ALA A 266 7.09 -8.11 -10.79
C ALA A 266 8.36 -7.25 -10.56
N TYR A 267 8.67 -6.48 -11.60
CA TYR A 267 9.76 -5.51 -11.67
C TYR A 267 9.40 -4.24 -10.87
N ASN A 268 9.59 -4.25 -9.55
CA ASN A 268 9.24 -3.13 -8.65
C ASN A 268 10.40 -2.16 -8.33
N GLU A 269 11.59 -2.38 -8.90
CA GLU A 269 12.72 -1.44 -8.77
C GLU A 269 12.38 0.03 -9.16
N PRO A 270 11.52 0.31 -10.16
CA PRO A 270 11.13 1.69 -10.45
C PRO A 270 10.38 2.36 -9.30
N MET A 271 9.57 1.62 -8.55
CA MET A 271 8.81 2.14 -7.42
C MET A 271 9.76 2.47 -6.26
N GLU A 272 10.69 1.56 -5.96
CA GLU A 272 11.76 1.80 -4.98
C GLU A 272 12.52 3.10 -5.29
N LYS A 273 12.93 3.29 -6.54
CA LYS A 273 13.75 4.45 -6.96
C LYS A 273 12.97 5.76 -7.03
N ASN A 274 11.71 5.73 -7.45
CA ASN A 274 11.01 6.94 -7.88
C ASN A 274 9.78 7.31 -7.06
N TYR A 275 9.13 6.38 -6.35
CA TYR A 275 7.80 6.64 -5.77
C TYR A 275 7.78 7.83 -4.81
N PHE A 276 8.77 7.94 -3.92
CA PHE A 276 8.79 9.02 -2.94
C PHE A 276 9.41 10.32 -3.49
N SER A 277 10.33 10.20 -4.45
CA SER A 277 11.24 11.29 -4.83
C SER A 277 10.88 11.97 -6.14
N HIS A 278 10.22 11.27 -7.07
CA HIS A 278 9.94 11.79 -8.39
C HIS A 278 8.65 12.65 -8.40
N PRO A 279 8.63 13.83 -9.05
CA PRO A 279 7.48 14.73 -9.05
C PRO A 279 6.16 14.14 -9.55
N ALA A 280 6.22 13.13 -10.43
CA ALA A 280 5.03 12.42 -10.91
C ALA A 280 4.21 11.76 -9.77
N TYR A 281 4.87 11.43 -8.65
CA TYR A 281 4.25 10.81 -7.48
C TYR A 281 3.98 11.80 -6.34
N ASP A 282 4.14 13.11 -6.56
CA ASP A 282 4.00 14.13 -5.51
C ASP A 282 2.63 14.12 -4.83
N LEU A 283 1.58 13.74 -5.56
CA LEU A 283 0.19 13.72 -5.10
C LEU A 283 -0.33 12.29 -4.82
N TYR A 284 0.57 11.31 -4.73
CA TYR A 284 0.27 9.96 -4.30
C TYR A 284 0.46 9.83 -2.79
N PRO A 285 -0.22 8.88 -2.12
CA PRO A 285 -0.11 8.71 -0.68
C PRO A 285 1.32 8.36 -0.28
N VAL A 286 1.81 8.95 0.80
CA VAL A 286 3.07 8.53 1.39
C VAL A 286 2.90 7.12 1.99
N VAL A 287 3.81 6.23 1.62
CA VAL A 287 3.88 4.84 2.12
C VAL A 287 5.32 4.51 2.50
N ASN A 288 5.56 3.29 3.00
CA ASN A 288 6.88 2.85 3.46
C ASN A 288 7.45 3.69 4.61
N ILE A 289 6.61 4.38 5.38
CA ILE A 289 7.01 5.11 6.58
C ILE A 289 6.60 4.33 7.82
N THR A 290 7.31 4.53 8.92
CA THR A 290 6.94 3.95 10.21
C THR A 290 5.79 4.73 10.86
N ARG A 291 5.10 4.10 11.81
CA ARG A 291 4.13 4.80 12.67
C ARG A 291 4.78 5.92 13.49
N GLU A 292 6.02 5.75 13.92
CA GLU A 292 6.78 6.81 14.59
C GLU A 292 6.96 8.01 13.65
N GLY A 293 7.32 7.77 12.39
CA GLY A 293 7.41 8.81 11.35
C GLY A 293 6.09 9.55 11.10
N ALA A 294 4.96 8.83 11.11
CA ALA A 294 3.63 9.46 10.97
C ALA A 294 3.26 10.33 12.18
N LYS A 295 3.63 9.90 13.40
CA LYS A 295 3.46 10.71 14.63
C LYS A 295 4.36 11.94 14.63
N LEU A 296 5.63 11.81 14.25
CA LEU A 296 6.55 12.94 14.12
C LEU A 296 6.04 13.99 13.12
N PHE A 297 5.41 13.56 12.02
CA PHE A 297 4.75 14.49 11.10
C PHE A 297 3.61 15.26 11.77
N CYS A 298 2.77 14.58 12.58
CA CYS A 298 1.67 15.22 13.31
C CYS A 298 2.19 16.25 14.32
N ASP A 299 3.24 15.90 15.08
CA ASP A 299 3.89 16.79 16.04
C ASP A 299 4.52 18.00 15.34
N TRP A 300 5.24 17.76 14.23
CA TRP A 300 5.83 18.82 13.41
C TRP A 300 4.78 19.80 12.87
N LEU A 301 3.64 19.31 12.38
CA LEU A 301 2.58 20.14 11.85
C LEU A 301 1.98 21.00 12.98
N THR A 302 1.73 20.40 14.14
CA THR A 302 1.25 21.08 15.34
C THR A 302 2.17 22.21 15.77
N ILE A 303 3.47 21.91 15.94
CA ILE A 303 4.49 22.88 16.36
C ILE A 303 4.57 24.01 15.33
N SER A 304 4.68 23.69 14.04
CA SER A 304 4.82 24.68 12.97
C SER A 304 3.62 25.63 12.87
N VAL A 305 2.40 25.11 13.05
CA VAL A 305 1.17 25.90 13.07
C VAL A 305 1.13 26.80 14.31
N ASN A 306 1.39 26.24 15.49
CA ASN A 306 1.31 26.98 16.75
C ASN A 306 2.41 28.03 16.91
N GLU A 307 3.62 27.80 16.37
CA GLU A 307 4.66 28.83 16.27
C GLU A 307 4.20 30.01 15.39
N THR A 308 3.53 29.72 14.27
CA THR A 308 3.00 30.75 13.36
C THR A 308 1.86 31.52 14.01
N LEU A 309 0.97 30.84 14.74
CA LEU A 309 -0.12 31.49 15.48
C LEU A 309 0.40 32.35 16.62
N LYS A 310 1.40 31.87 17.38
CA LYS A 310 2.06 32.63 18.45
C LYS A 310 2.70 33.92 17.91
N LYS A 311 3.42 33.86 16.78
CA LYS A 311 3.99 35.05 16.11
C LYS A 311 2.92 36.04 15.62
N LYS A 312 1.71 35.55 15.34
CA LYS A 312 0.56 36.36 14.92
C LYS A 312 -0.35 36.75 16.10
N GLU A 313 0.05 36.45 17.34
CA GLU A 313 -0.74 36.70 18.55
C GLU A 313 -2.16 36.11 18.49
N LYS A 314 -2.30 34.94 17.87
CA LYS A 314 -3.58 34.22 17.74
C LYS A 314 -3.67 33.07 18.74
N PRO A 315 -4.90 32.65 19.11
CA PRO A 315 -5.11 31.44 19.90
C PRO A 315 -4.44 30.23 19.26
N LEU A 316 -3.83 29.39 20.10
CA LEU A 316 -3.20 28.15 19.65
C LEU A 316 -4.26 27.11 19.28
N MET A 317 -3.89 26.21 18.38
CA MET A 317 -4.69 25.06 17.97
C MET A 317 -4.26 23.81 18.75
N ASN A 318 -5.19 22.87 18.89
CA ASN A 318 -4.89 21.56 19.48
C ASN A 318 -3.93 20.76 18.60
N ASP A 319 -3.42 19.66 19.17
CA ASP A 319 -2.44 18.83 18.50
C ASP A 319 -3.08 17.98 17.39
N PHE A 320 -2.38 17.89 16.26
CA PHE A 320 -2.63 16.88 15.25
C PHE A 320 -2.17 15.52 15.77
N ARG A 321 -2.89 14.47 15.39
CA ARG A 321 -2.60 13.09 15.76
C ARG A 321 -3.18 12.11 14.74
N LEU A 322 -2.78 10.85 14.86
CA LEU A 322 -3.50 9.76 14.22
C LEU A 322 -4.94 9.66 14.78
N PRO A 323 -5.94 9.35 13.94
CA PRO A 323 -7.32 9.20 14.40
C PRO A 323 -7.49 7.96 15.26
N PHE A 324 -8.49 8.00 16.15
CA PHE A 324 -9.08 6.77 16.65
C PHE A 324 -9.85 6.09 15.51
N ASP A 325 -9.93 4.76 15.53
CA ASP A 325 -10.67 4.02 14.51
C ASP A 325 -12.17 4.42 14.45
N SER A 326 -12.77 4.78 15.58
CA SER A 326 -14.13 5.32 15.62
C SER A 326 -14.26 6.71 14.99
N GLU A 327 -13.28 7.61 15.18
CA GLU A 327 -13.25 8.91 14.50
C GLU A 327 -13.13 8.74 12.99
N TRP A 328 -12.25 7.83 12.57
CA TRP A 328 -12.07 7.48 11.17
C TRP A 328 -13.38 6.92 10.57
N ALA A 329 -14.05 6.00 11.28
CA ALA A 329 -15.31 5.42 10.84
C ALA A 329 -16.43 6.46 10.72
N MET A 330 -16.56 7.35 11.71
CA MET A 330 -17.53 8.46 11.66
C MET A 330 -17.31 9.36 10.44
N ALA A 331 -16.04 9.61 10.10
CA ALA A 331 -15.67 10.39 8.93
C ALA A 331 -15.99 9.61 7.63
N ALA A 332 -15.70 8.30 7.58
CA ALA A 332 -15.94 7.44 6.43
C ALA A 332 -17.43 7.27 6.11
N TYR A 333 -18.29 7.23 7.13
CA TYR A 333 -19.74 7.16 6.96
C TYR A 333 -20.32 8.35 6.19
N GLY A 334 -19.62 9.49 6.12
CA GLY A 334 -20.06 10.63 5.30
C GLY A 334 -21.42 11.20 5.74
N GLY A 335 -21.70 11.19 7.04
CA GLY A 335 -22.98 11.64 7.61
C GLY A 335 -24.11 10.61 7.58
N ARG A 336 -23.85 9.38 7.10
CA ARG A 336 -24.75 8.24 7.27
C ARG A 336 -24.64 7.69 8.69
N LEU A 337 -25.71 7.02 9.15
CA LEU A 337 -25.71 6.34 10.46
C LEU A 337 -24.94 5.01 10.44
N HIS A 338 -24.88 4.36 9.28
CA HIS A 338 -24.21 3.09 9.02
C HIS A 338 -23.93 2.96 7.51
N GLY A 339 -23.10 1.99 7.11
CA GLY A 339 -22.75 1.64 5.74
C GLY A 339 -21.55 0.69 5.70
N ASN A 340 -21.36 -0.08 4.63
CA ASN A 340 -20.20 -0.97 4.58
C ASN A 340 -18.95 -0.26 4.08
N LEU A 341 -19.03 0.59 3.07
CA LEU A 341 -17.95 1.29 2.37
C LEU A 341 -18.11 2.80 2.53
N SER A 342 -17.06 3.55 2.26
CA SER A 342 -17.07 5.01 2.31
C SER A 342 -17.76 5.69 1.11
N THR A 343 -18.08 4.94 0.06
CA THR A 343 -18.84 5.41 -1.10
C THR A 343 -20.27 5.74 -0.70
N ASP A 344 -20.90 6.67 -1.43
CA ASP A 344 -22.24 7.17 -1.10
C ASP A 344 -23.32 6.10 -1.17
N ASP A 345 -23.18 5.14 -2.09
CA ASP A 345 -24.14 4.09 -2.40
C ASP A 345 -23.72 2.70 -1.92
N ASP A 346 -22.60 2.60 -1.21
CA ASP A 346 -22.08 1.35 -0.68
C ASP A 346 -21.64 0.33 -1.76
N HIS A 347 -21.32 0.81 -2.96
CA HIS A 347 -20.83 -0.03 -4.05
C HIS A 347 -19.33 0.20 -4.35
N LEU A 348 -18.69 -0.85 -4.88
CA LEU A 348 -17.31 -0.81 -5.40
C LEU A 348 -17.23 -0.19 -6.80
N LYS A 349 -18.34 -0.25 -7.54
CA LYS A 349 -18.48 0.20 -8.94
C LYS A 349 -19.79 0.94 -9.10
N ASN A 350 -19.84 1.92 -9.99
CA ASN A 350 -21.10 2.56 -10.36
C ASN A 350 -21.94 1.67 -11.32
N GLU A 351 -23.14 2.14 -11.69
CA GLU A 351 -24.07 1.44 -12.61
C GLU A 351 -23.46 1.15 -14.00
N LYS A 352 -22.40 1.86 -14.41
CA LYS A 352 -21.68 1.65 -15.66
C LYS A 352 -20.51 0.67 -15.52
N GLY A 353 -20.29 0.11 -14.33
CA GLY A 353 -19.18 -0.78 -14.02
C GLY A 353 -17.83 -0.08 -13.78
N CYS A 354 -17.80 1.25 -13.68
CA CYS A 354 -16.56 1.96 -13.37
C CYS A 354 -16.26 1.85 -11.87
N TYR A 355 -15.02 1.51 -11.53
CA TYR A 355 -14.56 1.41 -10.14
C TYR A 355 -14.59 2.76 -9.44
N LEU A 356 -15.00 2.73 -8.17
CA LEU A 356 -15.10 3.88 -7.27
C LEU A 356 -14.00 3.88 -6.20
N ILE A 357 -13.20 2.81 -6.14
CA ILE A 357 -12.20 2.54 -5.12
C ILE A 357 -11.00 1.87 -5.81
N ASN A 358 -9.78 2.15 -5.33
CA ASN A 358 -8.56 1.44 -5.70
C ASN A 358 -8.34 0.22 -4.79
N PHE A 359 -8.42 -1.00 -5.31
CA PHE A 359 -8.29 -2.24 -4.53
C PHE A 359 -7.99 -3.46 -5.41
N SER A 360 -7.68 -4.59 -4.77
CA SER A 360 -7.58 -5.85 -5.51
C SER A 360 -8.98 -6.45 -5.65
N ASP A 361 -9.51 -6.54 -6.88
CA ASP A 361 -10.85 -7.08 -7.19
C ASP A 361 -10.94 -8.60 -6.93
N LEU A 362 -10.85 -8.92 -5.65
CA LEU A 362 -10.85 -10.24 -5.04
C LEU A 362 -12.00 -10.29 -4.05
N GLU A 363 -12.89 -11.22 -4.28
CA GLU A 363 -14.01 -11.52 -3.40
C GLU A 363 -13.54 -12.35 -2.21
N GLU A 364 -14.17 -12.15 -1.05
CA GLU A 364 -13.85 -12.89 0.19
C GLU A 364 -13.97 -14.42 -0.01
N VAL A 365 -15.03 -14.87 -0.68
CA VAL A 365 -15.31 -16.31 -0.90
C VAL A 365 -14.33 -17.00 -1.85
N ASN A 366 -13.69 -16.23 -2.72
CA ASN A 366 -12.81 -16.72 -3.79
C ASN A 366 -11.36 -16.26 -3.58
N SER A 367 -10.99 -15.87 -2.37
CA SER A 367 -9.63 -15.46 -2.03
C SER A 367 -9.09 -16.19 -0.80
N LYS A 368 -7.77 -16.35 -0.75
CA LYS A 368 -7.05 -16.85 0.41
C LYS A 368 -5.80 -16.02 0.66
N TYR A 369 -5.41 -15.86 1.91
CA TYR A 369 -4.16 -15.22 2.24
C TYR A 369 -2.99 -16.21 2.02
N ASP A 370 -2.04 -15.84 1.17
CA ASP A 370 -0.82 -16.61 0.99
C ASP A 370 0.25 -16.11 1.96
N SER A 371 0.64 -16.94 2.94
CA SER A 371 1.63 -16.57 3.95
C SER A 371 3.06 -16.43 3.41
N THR A 372 3.34 -17.03 2.25
CA THR A 372 4.65 -16.96 1.59
C THR A 372 4.78 -15.66 0.80
N LEU A 373 3.72 -15.28 0.08
CA LEU A 373 3.65 -14.04 -0.70
C LEU A 373 3.25 -12.84 0.16
N LYS A 374 2.61 -13.09 1.30
CA LYS A 374 2.08 -12.10 2.25
C LYS A 374 1.02 -11.18 1.63
N TYR A 375 0.15 -11.72 0.79
CA TYR A 375 -1.03 -11.01 0.31
C TYR A 375 -2.13 -12.00 -0.10
N TRP A 376 -3.32 -11.46 -0.37
CA TRP A 376 -4.48 -12.24 -0.79
C TRP A 376 -4.36 -12.63 -2.26
N ILE A 377 -4.59 -13.92 -2.53
CA ILE A 377 -4.58 -14.48 -3.89
C ILE A 377 -5.92 -15.14 -4.20
N PRO A 378 -6.33 -15.16 -5.48
CA PRO A 378 -7.52 -15.89 -5.89
C PRO A 378 -7.35 -17.40 -5.62
N THR A 379 -8.44 -18.06 -5.24
CA THR A 379 -8.52 -19.53 -5.14
C THR A 379 -9.04 -20.17 -6.42
N ASN A 380 -9.66 -19.38 -7.29
CA ASN A 380 -10.12 -19.78 -8.61
C ASN A 380 -9.02 -19.54 -9.67
N ASN A 381 -9.28 -19.99 -10.91
CA ASN A 381 -8.35 -19.82 -12.03
C ASN A 381 -8.40 -18.41 -12.67
N ASP A 382 -9.00 -17.41 -12.01
CA ASP A 382 -9.17 -16.06 -12.59
C ASP A 382 -7.89 -15.23 -12.61
N GLY A 383 -6.86 -15.64 -11.87
CA GLY A 383 -5.64 -14.87 -11.70
C GLY A 383 -5.85 -13.55 -10.95
N LEU A 384 -4.75 -12.88 -10.60
CA LEU A 384 -4.82 -11.61 -9.87
C LEU A 384 -5.25 -10.49 -10.83
N LYS A 385 -6.42 -9.90 -10.58
CA LYS A 385 -6.98 -8.82 -11.36
C LYS A 385 -6.36 -7.48 -10.94
N MET A 386 -5.32 -7.06 -11.66
CA MET A 386 -4.61 -5.80 -11.44
C MET A 386 -5.06 -4.74 -12.45
N MET A 387 -4.96 -3.44 -12.10
CA MET A 387 -5.29 -2.29 -12.95
C MET A 387 -6.76 -2.11 -13.35
N GLN A 388 -7.68 -2.95 -12.89
CA GLN A 388 -9.08 -2.84 -13.32
C GLN A 388 -9.75 -1.55 -12.85
N ASP A 389 -9.28 -1.02 -11.72
CA ASP A 389 -9.69 0.25 -11.12
C ASP A 389 -8.95 1.48 -11.67
N GLY A 390 -8.07 1.29 -12.66
CA GLY A 390 -7.24 2.33 -13.26
C GLY A 390 -5.88 2.55 -12.59
N ALA A 391 -5.54 1.81 -11.52
CA ALA A 391 -4.25 1.91 -10.85
C ALA A 391 -3.56 0.55 -10.73
N PHE A 392 -2.24 0.49 -10.97
CA PHE A 392 -1.47 -0.74 -10.75
C PHE A 392 -1.06 -0.94 -9.29
N HIS A 393 -0.77 0.17 -8.61
CA HIS A 393 -0.43 0.22 -7.20
C HIS A 393 -1.36 1.26 -6.55
N THR A 394 -0.81 2.26 -5.89
CA THR A 394 -1.57 3.39 -5.40
C THR A 394 -2.07 4.27 -6.55
N ALA A 395 -3.15 5.01 -6.29
CA ALA A 395 -3.69 6.08 -7.08
C ALA A 395 -3.34 7.43 -6.41
N ARG A 396 -3.54 8.53 -7.11
CA ARG A 396 -3.43 9.86 -6.49
C ARG A 396 -4.43 9.98 -5.34
N THR A 397 -4.08 10.72 -4.29
CA THR A 397 -4.92 10.82 -3.08
C THR A 397 -6.26 11.53 -3.33
N ASP A 398 -6.40 12.24 -4.45
CA ASP A 398 -7.62 12.92 -4.91
C ASP A 398 -8.36 12.14 -6.01
N SER A 399 -8.09 10.84 -6.15
CA SER A 399 -8.77 9.97 -7.11
C SER A 399 -10.14 9.52 -6.60
N TYR A 400 -10.99 9.10 -7.54
CA TYR A 400 -12.37 8.69 -7.29
C TYR A 400 -13.24 9.80 -6.67
N ASN A 401 -14.50 9.49 -6.37
CA ASN A 401 -15.41 10.47 -5.79
C ASN A 401 -15.19 10.58 -4.28
N PRO A 402 -15.18 11.79 -3.72
CA PRO A 402 -15.18 11.96 -2.28
C PRO A 402 -16.55 11.58 -1.70
N ASN A 403 -16.58 11.19 -0.43
CA ASN A 403 -17.85 11.06 0.30
C ASN A 403 -18.48 12.44 0.59
N LYS A 404 -19.66 12.48 1.21
CA LYS A 404 -20.38 13.74 1.50
C LYS A 404 -19.66 14.74 2.41
N TYR A 405 -18.61 14.32 3.13
CA TYR A 405 -17.74 15.23 3.89
C TYR A 405 -16.55 15.75 3.08
N GLY A 406 -16.42 15.38 1.81
CA GLY A 406 -15.29 15.76 0.96
C GLY A 406 -14.06 14.89 1.17
N LEU A 407 -14.22 13.68 1.72
CA LEU A 407 -13.10 12.77 2.01
C LEU A 407 -12.90 11.79 0.86
N TYR A 408 -11.69 11.76 0.32
CA TYR A 408 -11.28 10.85 -0.75
C TYR A 408 -10.62 9.61 -0.16
N CYS A 409 -10.68 8.51 -0.92
CA CYS A 409 -9.92 7.27 -0.68
C CYS A 409 -9.98 6.77 0.77
N MET A 410 -11.15 6.87 1.44
CA MET A 410 -11.32 6.29 2.77
C MET A 410 -11.39 4.75 2.66
N SER A 411 -12.06 4.23 1.63
CA SER A 411 -11.97 2.81 1.27
C SER A 411 -10.95 2.65 0.15
N GLY A 412 -10.00 1.72 0.32
CA GLY A 412 -8.96 1.37 -0.63
C GLY A 412 -7.79 2.36 -0.68
N ASN A 413 -7.06 2.31 -1.79
CA ASN A 413 -5.80 3.02 -2.04
C ASN A 413 -4.68 2.61 -1.08
N VAL A 414 -4.64 3.13 0.16
CA VAL A 414 -3.71 2.65 1.19
C VAL A 414 -4.45 2.52 2.52
N SER A 415 -4.11 1.49 3.29
CA SER A 415 -4.63 1.34 4.64
C SER A 415 -4.08 2.45 5.52
N GLU A 416 -4.90 2.97 6.42
CA GLU A 416 -4.53 4.16 7.16
C GLU A 416 -4.25 3.85 8.62
N MET A 417 -3.11 4.36 9.12
CA MET A 417 -2.75 4.21 10.52
C MET A 417 -3.75 4.88 11.45
N VAL A 418 -4.37 4.09 12.33
CA VAL A 418 -5.32 4.50 13.37
C VAL A 418 -4.87 4.01 14.74
N ILE A 419 -5.49 4.55 15.79
CA ILE A 419 -5.42 4.00 17.14
C ILE A 419 -6.71 3.21 17.40
N ARG A 420 -6.59 1.88 17.50
CA ARG A 420 -7.71 0.99 17.77
C ARG A 420 -7.89 0.78 19.26
N PHE A 421 -9.10 0.46 19.69
CA PHE A 421 -9.38 0.07 21.07
C PHE A 421 -9.52 -1.45 21.17
N ASN A 422 -8.55 -2.10 21.81
CA ASN A 422 -8.63 -3.52 22.15
C ASN A 422 -9.50 -3.68 23.41
N ARG A 423 -10.72 -4.15 23.21
CA ARG A 423 -11.72 -4.37 24.28
C ARG A 423 -11.27 -5.42 25.30
N LYS A 424 -10.67 -6.52 24.84
CA LYS A 424 -10.25 -7.64 25.71
C LYS A 424 -9.21 -7.18 26.73
N GLU A 425 -8.31 -6.30 26.29
CA GLU A 425 -7.22 -5.79 27.12
C GLU A 425 -7.52 -4.42 27.75
N ASN A 426 -8.66 -3.80 27.41
CA ASN A 426 -9.00 -2.42 27.76
C ASN A 426 -7.87 -1.43 27.45
N LYS A 427 -7.26 -1.56 26.27
CA LYS A 427 -6.07 -0.81 25.86
C LYS A 427 -6.20 -0.24 24.46
N LYS A 428 -5.58 0.93 24.27
CA LYS A 428 -5.34 1.51 22.94
C LYS A 428 -4.17 0.77 22.30
N VAL A 429 -4.37 0.29 21.08
CA VAL A 429 -3.37 -0.45 20.32
C VAL A 429 -3.20 0.17 18.92
N PRO A 430 -2.00 0.09 18.33
CA PRO A 430 -1.80 0.41 16.93
C PRO A 430 -2.70 -0.43 16.03
N GLY A 431 -3.21 0.15 14.95
CA GLY A 431 -3.84 -0.60 13.87
C GLY A 431 -3.99 0.21 12.59
N THR A 432 -4.58 -0.39 11.58
CA THR A 432 -4.93 0.19 10.30
C THR A 432 -6.40 -0.07 9.97
N ILE A 433 -6.92 0.65 8.98
CA ILE A 433 -8.30 0.54 8.52
C ILE A 433 -8.40 1.05 7.06
N GLY A 434 -9.49 0.69 6.36
CA GLY A 434 -9.80 1.18 5.01
C GLY A 434 -9.35 0.27 3.87
N GLY A 435 -8.44 -0.68 4.11
CA GLY A 435 -7.88 -1.54 3.06
C GLY A 435 -6.93 -0.77 2.13
N SER A 436 -6.35 -1.44 1.16
CA SER A 436 -5.32 -0.90 0.26
C SER A 436 -5.58 -1.33 -1.19
N TRP A 437 -4.77 -0.83 -2.11
CA TRP A 437 -4.74 -1.25 -3.52
C TRP A 437 -4.53 -2.76 -3.73
N LEU A 438 -4.03 -3.49 -2.72
CA LEU A 438 -3.86 -4.94 -2.77
C LEU A 438 -4.84 -5.72 -1.88
N SER A 439 -5.73 -5.00 -1.19
CA SER A 439 -6.67 -5.62 -0.25
C SER A 439 -7.92 -6.12 -1.00
N PRO A 440 -8.46 -7.30 -0.62
CA PRO A 440 -9.74 -7.78 -1.12
C PRO A 440 -10.90 -6.98 -0.49
N GLU A 441 -12.10 -7.15 -1.05
CA GLU A 441 -13.29 -6.35 -0.70
C GLU A 441 -13.56 -6.25 0.81
N GLN A 442 -13.42 -7.36 1.54
CA GLN A 442 -13.80 -7.43 2.96
C GLN A 442 -13.01 -6.45 3.85
N PHE A 443 -11.80 -6.03 3.44
CA PHE A 443 -10.98 -5.08 4.19
C PHE A 443 -11.23 -3.61 3.80
N LEU A 444 -11.96 -3.36 2.72
CA LEU A 444 -12.40 -2.02 2.33
C LEU A 444 -13.54 -1.49 3.20
N ARG A 445 -14.19 -2.41 3.93
CA ARG A 445 -15.33 -2.11 4.78
C ARG A 445 -14.92 -1.22 5.96
N ILE A 446 -15.73 -0.22 6.29
CA ILE A 446 -15.51 0.76 7.36
C ILE A 446 -15.26 0.05 8.70
N GLU A 447 -15.95 -1.06 8.96
CA GLU A 447 -15.81 -1.80 10.22
C GLU A 447 -14.85 -2.99 10.15
N ALA A 448 -14.12 -3.16 9.05
CA ALA A 448 -13.26 -4.32 8.81
C ALA A 448 -12.28 -4.63 9.96
N PRO A 449 -11.91 -5.91 10.16
CA PRO A 449 -10.85 -6.28 11.08
C PRO A 449 -9.50 -5.72 10.63
N GLU A 450 -8.49 -5.80 11.51
CA GLU A 450 -7.11 -5.45 11.16
C GLU A 450 -6.57 -6.42 10.11
N GLU A 451 -6.06 -5.90 8.99
CA GLU A 451 -5.50 -6.72 7.91
C GLU A 451 -4.01 -7.04 8.13
N TRP A 452 -3.22 -6.04 8.56
CA TRP A 452 -1.77 -6.09 8.38
C TRP A 452 -0.98 -6.54 9.62
N GLY A 453 -1.67 -6.83 10.73
CA GLY A 453 -1.09 -7.49 11.90
C GLY A 453 0.19 -6.83 12.43
N SER A 454 1.35 -7.48 12.25
CA SER A 454 2.63 -6.96 12.74
C SER A 454 3.18 -5.76 11.95
N GLU A 455 2.68 -5.51 10.73
CA GLU A 455 3.14 -4.40 9.88
C GLU A 455 2.58 -3.04 10.32
N VAL A 456 1.59 -2.99 11.23
CA VAL A 456 0.90 -1.76 11.67
C VAL A 456 1.81 -0.68 12.28
N ASN A 457 3.04 -1.03 12.66
CA ASN A 457 4.06 -0.11 13.17
C ASN A 457 5.20 0.14 12.18
N GLY A 458 5.40 -0.78 11.23
CA GLY A 458 6.54 -0.80 10.32
C GLY A 458 6.25 -0.08 9.00
N PRO A 459 7.27 0.08 8.16
CA PRO A 459 7.11 0.59 6.80
C PRO A 459 6.43 -0.47 5.92
N SER A 460 5.46 -0.05 5.11
CA SER A 460 4.75 -0.94 4.19
C SER A 460 4.23 -0.17 2.97
N PRO A 461 4.25 -0.76 1.75
CA PRO A 461 3.77 -0.07 0.55
C PRO A 461 2.23 -0.03 0.46
N MET A 462 1.55 -0.71 1.39
CA MET A 462 0.09 -0.73 1.51
C MET A 462 -0.42 0.24 2.59
N ILE A 463 0.45 0.83 3.41
CA ILE A 463 0.04 1.57 4.61
C ILE A 463 0.51 3.03 4.52
N GLY A 464 -0.46 3.95 4.60
CA GLY A 464 -0.26 5.40 4.74
C GLY A 464 -0.99 5.94 5.96
N PHE A 465 -1.32 7.24 5.97
CA PHE A 465 -2.07 7.85 7.06
C PHE A 465 -2.72 9.18 6.66
N ARG A 466 -3.74 9.58 7.43
CA ARG A 466 -4.27 10.95 7.44
C ARG A 466 -4.44 11.45 8.88
N PRO A 467 -4.06 12.70 9.21
CA PRO A 467 -4.14 13.21 10.57
C PRO A 467 -5.50 13.84 10.90
N VAL A 468 -5.83 13.88 12.19
CA VAL A 468 -6.97 14.59 12.77
C VAL A 468 -6.54 15.57 13.85
N MET A 469 -7.39 16.56 14.15
CA MET A 469 -7.23 17.50 15.25
C MET A 469 -8.60 17.83 15.85
N THR A 470 -8.79 17.52 17.14
CA THR A 470 -10.04 17.83 17.85
C THR A 470 -10.25 19.35 17.93
N ILE A 471 -11.49 19.82 17.77
CA ILE A 471 -11.84 21.24 17.85
C ILE A 471 -12.52 21.50 19.19
N ARG A 472 -12.17 22.63 19.81
CA ARG A 472 -12.83 23.16 21.01
C ARG A 472 -13.95 24.12 20.64
#